data_AF-A0A7Y9RR97-F1
#
_entry.id   AF-A0A7Y9RR97-F1
#
_cell.length_a   1.000
_cell.length_b   1.000
_cell.length_c   1.000
_cell.angle_alpha   90.00
_cell.angle_beta   90.00
_cell.angle_gamma   90.00
#
_symmetry.space_group_name_H-M   'P 1'
#
loop_
_entity.id
_entity.type
_entity.pdbx_description
1 polymer ?
#
loop_
_entity_poly.entity_id
_entity_poly.type
_entity_poly.pdbx_seq_one_letter_code
_entity_poly.pdbx_strand_id
1 'polypeptide(L)'
;MDGWGAVLLQGLVTGWAIAVPVGAVGALLVAVSSRAGWRVGAAGALGVATVDGVYAALAVAGGAALAGVLAPVAGTLRVVAAAVLLAVAALPLVHALRRWSWPRWRSGPWWADERGGR
;
A
#
# COMPACT_ATOMS: atom_id res chain seq x y z
N MET A 1 -25.35 -28.16 6.82
CA MET A 1 -24.88 -27.05 7.68
C MET A 1 -23.45 -26.60 7.30
N ASP A 2 -23.09 -26.67 6.02
CA ASP A 2 -21.71 -26.79 5.53
C ASP A 2 -21.31 -25.67 4.55
N GLY A 3 -22.06 -24.55 4.53
CA GLY A 3 -21.74 -23.34 3.76
C GLY A 3 -21.27 -22.15 4.60
N TRP A 4 -21.79 -21.99 5.82
CA TRP A 4 -21.51 -20.83 6.67
C TRP A 4 -20.06 -20.77 7.15
N GLY A 5 -19.48 -21.92 7.49
CA GLY A 5 -18.06 -22.00 7.88
C GLY A 5 -17.12 -21.55 6.78
N ALA A 6 -17.40 -21.96 5.53
CA ALA A 6 -16.62 -21.55 4.36
C ALA A 6 -16.71 -20.04 4.12
N VAL A 7 -17.90 -19.45 4.22
CA VAL A 7 -18.09 -18.00 4.05
C VAL A 7 -17.39 -17.21 5.16
N LEU A 8 -17.45 -17.66 6.40
CA LEU A 8 -16.75 -17.03 7.53
C LEU A 8 -15.23 -17.14 7.40
N LEU A 9 -14.73 -18.30 7.00
CA LEU A 9 -13.30 -18.52 6.73
C LEU A 9 -12.82 -17.68 5.55
N GLN A 10 -13.56 -17.62 4.45
CA GLN A 10 -13.22 -16.76 3.31
C GLN A 10 -13.22 -15.30 3.69
N GLY A 11 -14.21 -14.83 4.46
CA GLY A 11 -14.25 -13.48 5.00
C GLY A 11 -13.06 -13.18 5.90
N LEU A 12 -12.72 -14.09 6.81
CA LEU A 12 -11.58 -13.95 7.72
C LEU A 12 -10.24 -13.94 6.97
N VAL A 13 -10.03 -14.89 6.05
CA VAL A 13 -8.81 -14.98 5.23
C VAL A 13 -8.65 -13.75 4.33
N THR A 14 -9.75 -13.30 3.71
CA THR A 14 -9.73 -12.09 2.87
C THR A 14 -9.45 -10.86 3.72
N GLY A 15 -10.07 -10.73 4.88
CA GLY A 15 -9.80 -9.64 5.82
C GLY A 15 -8.36 -9.64 6.33
N TRP A 16 -7.80 -10.81 6.64
CA TRP A 16 -6.41 -10.93 7.07
C TRP A 16 -5.43 -10.60 5.94
N ALA A 17 -5.70 -11.06 4.72
CA ALA A 17 -4.90 -10.73 3.53
C ALA A 17 -4.88 -9.22 3.24
N ILE A 18 -5.95 -8.49 3.56
CA ILE A 18 -6.03 -7.02 3.44
C ILE A 18 -5.35 -6.30 4.62
N ALA A 19 -5.31 -6.91 5.82
CA ALA A 19 -4.76 -6.28 7.03
C ALA A 19 -3.24 -6.41 7.18
N VAL A 20 -2.63 -7.50 6.67
CA VAL A 20 -1.18 -7.75 6.75
C VAL A 20 -0.29 -6.69 6.06
N PRO A 21 -0.68 -6.07 4.93
CA PRO A 21 0.18 -5.10 4.26
C PRO A 21 0.13 -3.75 4.98
N VAL A 22 1.17 -3.45 5.75
CA VAL A 22 1.47 -2.06 6.14
C VAL A 22 1.97 -1.34 4.89
N GLY A 23 1.04 -0.89 4.05
CA GLY A 23 1.33 -0.28 2.75
C GLY A 23 2.07 1.06 2.84
N ALA A 24 2.39 1.64 1.68
CA ALA A 24 3.09 2.92 1.58
C ALA A 24 2.37 4.07 2.32
N VAL A 25 1.03 4.08 2.30
CA VAL A 25 0.22 5.06 3.03
C VAL A 25 0.35 4.86 4.55
N GLY A 26 0.39 3.61 5.03
CA GLY A 26 0.65 3.31 6.44
C GLY A 26 2.03 3.77 6.88
N ALA A 27 3.07 3.47 6.10
CA ALA A 27 4.43 3.96 6.37
C ALA A 27 4.52 5.50 6.33
N LEU A 28 3.80 6.16 5.41
CA LEU A 28 3.70 7.62 5.34
C LEU A 28 3.03 8.19 6.60
N LEU A 29 1.90 7.60 7.03
CA LEU A 29 1.18 8.03 8.23
C LEU A 29 2.02 7.84 9.48
N VAL A 30 2.77 6.74 9.59
CA VAL A 30 3.75 6.54 10.66
C VAL A 30 4.82 7.63 10.61
N ALA A 31 5.43 7.87 9.44
CA ALA A 31 6.46 8.89 9.29
C ALA A 31 5.97 10.32 9.57
N VAL A 32 4.72 10.64 9.24
CA VAL A 32 4.08 11.92 9.57
C VAL A 32 3.80 11.99 11.07
N SER A 33 3.27 10.92 11.67
CA SER A 33 3.01 10.83 13.11
C SER A 33 4.29 11.00 13.93
N SER A 34 5.40 10.39 13.48
CA SER A 34 6.71 10.50 14.14
C SER A 34 7.32 11.89 14.03
N ARG A 35 7.06 12.65 12.96
CA ARG A 35 7.66 13.97 12.73
C ARG A 35 6.80 15.13 13.26
N ALA A 36 5.48 15.04 13.11
CA ALA A 36 4.54 16.11 13.42
C ALA A 36 3.62 15.79 14.61
N GLY A 37 3.77 14.61 15.22
CA GLY A 37 2.99 14.16 16.38
C GLY A 37 1.72 13.39 16.00
N TRP A 38 1.20 12.63 16.97
CA TRP A 38 0.06 11.72 16.81
C TRP A 38 -1.22 12.40 16.28
N ARG A 39 -1.48 13.65 16.68
CA ARG A 39 -2.69 14.39 16.26
C ARG A 39 -2.71 14.65 14.76
N VAL A 40 -1.56 15.01 14.18
CA VAL A 40 -1.43 15.27 12.74
C VAL A 40 -1.54 13.97 11.95
N GLY A 41 -0.93 12.89 12.48
CA GLY A 41 -1.10 11.54 11.95
C GLY A 41 -2.55 11.08 11.91
N ALA A 42 -3.30 11.27 13.02
CA ALA A 42 -4.71 10.92 13.11
C ALA A 42 -5.59 11.71 12.15
N ALA A 43 -5.33 13.02 11.97
CA ALA A 43 -6.03 13.83 10.97
C ALA A 43 -5.75 13.34 9.53
N GLY A 44 -4.50 12.95 9.24
CA GLY A 44 -4.14 12.35 7.96
C GLY A 44 -4.86 11.01 7.71
N ALA A 45 -4.92 10.14 8.73
CA ALA A 45 -5.62 8.87 8.64
C ALA A 45 -7.14 9.04 8.43
N LEU A 46 -7.77 10.02 9.10
CA LEU A 46 -9.16 10.38 8.88
C LEU A 46 -9.41 10.89 7.46
N GLY A 47 -8.49 11.68 6.90
CA GLY A 47 -8.55 12.11 5.51
C GLY A 47 -8.54 10.93 4.54
N VAL A 48 -7.62 9.98 4.73
CA VAL A 48 -7.56 8.75 3.90
C VAL A 48 -8.84 7.94 4.02
N ALA A 49 -9.33 7.72 5.24
CA ALA A 49 -10.57 6.97 5.48
C ALA A 49 -11.80 7.64 4.86
N THR A 50 -11.86 8.99 4.88
CA THR A 50 -12.95 9.75 4.26
C THR A 50 -12.94 9.58 2.74
N VAL A 51 -11.77 9.67 2.11
CA VAL A 51 -11.64 9.47 0.66
C VAL A 51 -12.01 8.05 0.27
N ASP A 52 -11.58 7.05 1.03
CA ASP A 52 -11.93 5.65 0.79
C ASP A 52 -13.44 5.41 0.97
N GLY A 53 -14.04 5.98 2.01
CA GLY A 53 -15.47 5.92 2.25
C GLY A 53 -16.30 6.57 1.14
N VAL A 54 -15.85 7.72 0.61
CA VAL A 54 -16.49 8.39 -0.53
C VAL A 54 -16.40 7.52 -1.78
N TYR A 55 -15.24 6.93 -2.08
CA TYR A 55 -15.10 6.03 -3.23
C TYR A 55 -15.95 4.78 -3.10
N ALA A 56 -15.99 4.17 -1.92
CA ALA A 56 -16.84 3.02 -1.63
C ALA A 56 -18.33 3.37 -1.81
N ALA A 57 -18.77 4.52 -1.29
CA ALA A 57 -20.15 4.99 -1.43
C ALA A 57 -20.52 5.20 -2.92
N LEU A 58 -19.65 5.85 -3.69
CA LEU A 58 -19.83 6.03 -5.13
C LEU A 58 -19.85 4.70 -5.88
N ALA A 59 -18.95 3.77 -5.53
CA ALA A 59 -18.89 2.45 -6.12
C ALA A 59 -20.14 1.62 -5.84
N VAL A 60 -20.72 1.70 -4.63
CA VAL A 60 -21.96 1.00 -4.28
C VAL A 60 -23.16 1.64 -4.98
N ALA A 61 -23.25 2.98 -4.98
CA ALA A 61 -24.35 3.70 -5.61
C ALA A 61 -24.38 3.54 -7.14
N GLY A 62 -23.22 3.59 -7.80
CA GLY A 62 -23.09 3.46 -9.25
C GLY A 62 -22.85 2.04 -9.75
N GLY A 63 -22.38 1.13 -8.89
CA GLY A 63 -21.87 -0.17 -9.28
C GLY A 63 -22.92 -1.09 -9.88
N ALA A 64 -24.16 -1.07 -9.39
CA ALA A 64 -25.23 -1.92 -9.90
C ALA A 64 -25.64 -1.52 -11.34
N ALA A 65 -25.74 -0.22 -11.62
CA ALA A 65 -26.03 0.29 -12.95
C ALA A 65 -24.87 0.03 -13.92
N LEU A 66 -23.63 0.20 -13.45
CA LEU A 66 -22.43 -0.02 -14.26
C LEU A 66 -22.16 -1.51 -14.52
N ALA A 67 -22.50 -2.40 -13.58
CA ALA A 67 -22.30 -3.83 -13.70
C ALA A 67 -23.10 -4.45 -14.85
N GLY A 68 -24.33 -3.98 -15.09
CA GLY A 68 -25.15 -4.43 -16.21
C GLY A 68 -24.52 -4.10 -17.58
N VAL A 69 -23.89 -2.92 -17.69
CA VAL A 69 -23.21 -2.46 -18.91
C VAL A 69 -21.84 -3.13 -19.10
N LEU A 70 -21.12 -3.41 -18.01
CA LEU A 70 -19.80 -4.03 -18.02
C LEU A 70 -19.83 -5.56 -18.14
N ALA A 71 -20.97 -6.21 -17.92
CA ALA A 71 -21.15 -7.66 -18.00
C ALA A 71 -20.50 -8.32 -19.24
N PRO A 72 -20.68 -7.81 -20.48
CA PRO A 72 -20.07 -8.43 -21.67
C PRO A 72 -18.53 -8.32 -21.72
N VAL A 73 -17.93 -7.33 -21.04
CA VAL A 73 -16.47 -7.06 -21.08
C VAL A 73 -15.78 -7.41 -19.76
N ALA A 74 -16.54 -7.88 -18.76
CA ALA A 74 -16.06 -8.16 -17.41
C ALA A 74 -14.91 -9.18 -17.38
N GLY A 75 -14.90 -10.15 -18.30
CA GLY A 75 -13.79 -11.11 -18.44
C GLY A 75 -12.46 -10.42 -18.78
N THR A 76 -12.44 -9.61 -19.83
CA THR A 76 -11.26 -8.84 -20.23
C THR A 76 -10.85 -7.83 -19.16
N LEU A 77 -11.82 -7.14 -18.54
CA LEU A 77 -11.55 -6.21 -17.45
C LEU A 77 -10.84 -6.89 -16.26
N ARG A 78 -11.25 -8.12 -15.90
CA ARG A 78 -10.60 -8.87 -14.80
C ARG A 78 -9.15 -9.19 -15.11
N VAL A 79 -8.85 -9.60 -16.36
CA VAL A 79 -7.47 -9.90 -16.77
C VAL A 79 -6.62 -8.63 -16.74
N VAL A 80 -7.15 -7.52 -17.26
CA VAL A 80 -6.46 -6.22 -17.24
C VAL A 80 -6.25 -5.76 -15.79
N ALA A 81 -7.27 -5.83 -14.93
CA ALA A 81 -7.16 -5.48 -13.52
C ALA A 81 -6.11 -6.33 -12.81
N ALA A 82 -6.10 -7.65 -13.03
CA ALA A 82 -5.09 -8.54 -12.47
C ALA A 82 -3.67 -8.17 -12.95
N ALA A 83 -3.50 -7.90 -14.24
CA ALA A 83 -2.21 -7.47 -14.79
C ALA A 83 -1.73 -6.13 -14.21
N VAL A 84 -2.63 -5.15 -14.06
CA VAL A 84 -2.31 -3.86 -13.43
C VAL A 84 -1.93 -4.06 -11.97
N LEU A 85 -2.68 -4.87 -11.22
CA LEU A 85 -2.36 -5.17 -9.81
C LEU A 85 -1.00 -5.86 -9.67
N LEU A 86 -0.68 -6.82 -10.54
CA LEU A 86 0.63 -7.47 -10.57
C LEU A 86 1.75 -6.47 -10.89
N ALA A 87 1.53 -5.57 -11.85
CA ALA A 87 2.50 -4.52 -12.17
C ALA A 87 2.73 -3.58 -10.98
N VAL A 88 1.65 -3.08 -10.36
CA VAL A 88 1.71 -2.21 -9.19
C VAL A 88 2.38 -2.89 -8.00
N ALA A 89 2.17 -4.19 -7.80
CA ALA A 89 2.85 -4.96 -6.76
C ALA A 89 4.35 -5.15 -7.07
N ALA A 90 4.71 -5.41 -8.33
CA ALA A 90 6.09 -5.63 -8.75
C ALA A 90 6.94 -4.34 -8.70
N LEU A 91 6.37 -3.18 -9.01
CA LEU A 91 7.08 -1.90 -9.06
C LEU A 91 7.83 -1.54 -7.76
N PRO A 92 7.19 -1.51 -6.56
CA PRO A 92 7.88 -1.23 -5.30
C PRO A 92 8.89 -2.32 -4.93
N LEU A 93 8.61 -3.59 -5.25
CA LEU A 93 9.54 -4.70 -5.02
C LEU A 93 10.83 -4.52 -5.83
N VAL A 94 10.70 -4.23 -7.12
CA VAL A 94 11.85 -3.96 -8.01
C VAL A 94 12.60 -2.71 -7.56
N HIS A 95 11.89 -1.66 -7.13
CA HIS A 95 12.52 -0.43 -6.63
C HIS A 95 13.28 -0.63 -5.33
N ALA A 96 12.74 -1.45 -4.42
CA ALA A 96 13.41 -1.80 -3.17
C ALA A 96 14.71 -2.58 -3.43
N LEU A 97 14.67 -3.57 -4.33
CA LEU A 97 15.83 -4.39 -4.67
C LEU A 97 16.94 -3.58 -5.37
N ARG A 98 16.57 -2.62 -6.24
CA ARG A 98 17.55 -1.76 -6.95
C ARG A 98 18.26 -0.74 -6.06
N ARG A 99 17.67 -0.36 -4.92
CA ARG A 99 18.24 0.66 -4.01
C ARG A 99 19.28 0.10 -3.05
N TRP A 100 19.43 -1.22 -2.97
CA TRP A 100 20.37 -1.89 -2.09
C TRP A 100 21.82 -1.91 -2.61
N SER A 101 22.06 -1.52 -3.86
CA SER A 101 23.38 -1.60 -4.51
C SER A 101 24.35 -0.44 -4.21
N TRP A 102 24.14 0.34 -3.15
CA TRP A 102 25.11 1.36 -2.71
C TRP A 102 25.74 1.02 -1.36
N PRO A 103 26.93 0.40 -1.34
CA PRO A 103 27.82 0.39 -0.19
C PRO A 103 28.36 1.81 0.03
N ARG A 104 27.73 2.60 0.92
CA ARG A 104 28.24 3.93 1.32
C ARG A 104 29.30 3.89 2.43
N TRP A 105 30.05 2.79 2.53
CA TRP A 105 31.14 2.67 3.51
C TRP A 105 32.47 3.27 3.01
N ARG A 106 32.42 4.39 2.29
CA ARG A 106 33.63 5.11 1.88
C ARG A 106 33.62 6.58 2.31
N SER A 107 33.08 6.86 3.48
CA SER A 107 33.65 7.94 4.31
C SER A 107 34.87 7.34 5.00
N GLY A 108 36.04 7.59 4.43
CA GLY A 108 37.29 7.37 5.16
C GLY A 108 37.22 8.13 6.49
N PRO A 109 37.83 7.60 7.55
CA PRO A 109 37.87 8.25 8.85
C PRO A 109 38.36 9.70 8.70
N TRP A 110 37.49 10.68 8.97
CA TRP A 110 37.83 12.11 8.85
C TRP A 110 38.91 12.54 9.86
N TRP A 111 39.15 11.70 10.86
CA TRP A 111 40.25 11.81 11.82
C TRP A 111 41.63 11.41 11.25
N ALA A 112 41.74 11.01 9.98
CA ALA A 112 43.04 10.75 9.33
C ALA A 112 43.80 12.02 8.88
N ASP A 113 43.15 13.19 8.92
CA ASP A 113 43.71 14.49 8.50
C ASP A 113 44.48 15.18 9.66
N GLU A 114 44.01 15.03 10.89
CA GLU A 114 44.48 15.86 12.03
C GLU A 114 45.86 15.50 12.61
N ARG A 115 46.62 14.59 11.99
CA ARG A 115 47.97 14.18 12.45
C ARG A 115 49.13 14.63 11.55
N GLY A 116 48.95 15.72 10.81
CA GLY A 116 49.94 16.22 9.86
C GLY A 116 50.11 17.74 9.82
N GLY A 117 50.47 18.38 10.94
CA GLY A 117 50.79 19.81 10.95
C GLY A 117 51.63 20.18 12.17
N ARG A 118 52.94 19.94 12.06
CA ARG A 118 53.97 20.46 12.97
C ARG A 118 54.25 21.93 12.66
#